data_AF-A0A352UE95-F1
#
_entry.id   AF-A0A352UE95-F1
#
_cell.length_a   1.000
_cell.length_b   1.000
_cell.length_c   1.000
_cell.angle_alpha   90.00
_cell.angle_beta   90.00
_cell.angle_gamma   90.00
#
_symmetry.space_group_name_H-M   'P 1'
#
loop_
_entity.id
_entity.type
_entity.pdbx_description
1 polymer ?
#
loop_
_entity_poly.entity_id
_entity_poly.type
_entity_poly.pdbx_seq_one_letter_code
_entity_poly.pdbx_strand_id
1 'polypeptide(L)' 'VADVQANGGTLSERDMAEYKPFVWDGGLEFGYRGHTVRVPPFASAGLTSAMTLKLLNGFDIASMGH' A
#
# COMPACT_ATOMS: atom_id res chain seq x y z
N VAL A 1 1.07 11.17 25.29
CA VAL A 1 0.29 12.18 24.52
C VAL A 1 0.54 13.62 24.96
N ALA A 2 1.06 13.86 26.18
CA ALA A 2 1.36 15.20 26.70
C ALA A 2 2.23 16.05 25.75
N ASP A 3 3.31 15.48 25.20
CA ASP A 3 4.18 16.20 24.25
C ASP A 3 3.45 16.57 22.94
N VAL A 4 2.67 15.62 22.38
CA VAL A 4 1.87 15.87 21.16
C VAL A 4 0.89 17.02 21.37
N GLN A 5 0.21 17.05 22.52
CA GLN A 5 -0.75 18.10 22.86
C GLN A 5 -0.07 19.44 23.18
N ALA A 6 1.08 19.41 23.86
CA ALA A 6 1.88 20.61 24.13
C ALA A 6 2.32 21.31 22.83
N ASN A 7 2.45 20.55 21.74
CA ASN A 7 2.78 21.06 20.41
C ASN A 7 1.54 21.26 19.49
N GLY A 8 0.33 21.33 20.06
CA GLY A 8 -0.91 21.64 19.33
C GLY A 8 -1.56 20.46 18.59
N GLY A 9 -1.08 19.23 18.80
CA GLY A 9 -1.71 18.01 18.28
C GLY A 9 -2.94 17.58 19.08
N THR A 10 -3.80 16.77 18.46
CA THR A 10 -5.10 16.35 19.03
C THR A 10 -5.14 14.91 19.54
N LEU A 11 -4.02 14.18 19.47
CA LEU A 11 -3.95 12.78 19.86
C LEU A 11 -4.22 12.59 21.36
N SER A 12 -5.06 11.60 21.70
CA SER A 12 -5.45 11.26 23.06
C SER A 12 -4.92 9.88 23.49
N GLU A 13 -4.88 9.60 24.80
CA GLU A 13 -4.53 8.26 25.29
C GLU A 13 -5.53 7.19 24.83
N ARG A 14 -6.80 7.59 24.67
CA ARG A 14 -7.86 6.75 24.12
C ARG A 14 -7.53 6.30 22.69
N ASP A 15 -7.09 7.23 21.83
CA ASP A 15 -6.71 6.89 20.45
C ASP A 15 -5.60 5.82 20.41
N MET A 16 -4.63 5.91 21.33
CA MET A 16 -3.55 4.93 21.45
C MET A 16 -4.05 3.57 21.95
N ALA A 17 -4.93 3.56 22.95
CA ALA A 17 -5.48 2.33 23.54
C ALA A 17 -6.45 1.60 22.60
N GLU A 18 -7.18 2.36 21.78
CA GLU A 18 -8.20 1.81 20.87
C GLU A 18 -7.64 1.46 19.49
N TYR A 19 -6.43 1.93 19.14
CA TYR A 19 -5.81 1.63 17.85
C TYR A 19 -5.69 0.11 17.65
N LYS A 20 -6.13 -0.34 16.47
CA LYS A 20 -5.96 -1.72 16.01
C LYS A 20 -5.37 -1.70 14.60
N PRO A 21 -4.23 -2.37 14.36
CA PRO A 21 -3.72 -2.50 13.01
C PRO A 21 -4.69 -3.33 12.18
N PHE A 22 -4.81 -2.99 10.90
CA PHE A 22 -5.39 -3.92 9.94
C PHE A 22 -4.42 -5.07 9.75
N VAL A 23 -4.87 -6.27 10.06
CA VAL A 23 -4.15 -7.52 9.79
C VAL A 23 -4.92 -8.25 8.69
N TRP A 24 -4.20 -8.73 7.71
CA TRP A 24 -4.73 -9.23 6.45
C TRP A 24 -4.04 -10.56 6.19
N ASP A 25 -4.82 -11.55 5.77
CA ASP A 25 -4.26 -12.77 5.22
C ASP A 25 -4.10 -12.58 3.71
N GLY A 26 -2.84 -12.57 3.25
CA GLY A 26 -2.50 -12.22 1.88
C GLY A 26 -2.61 -10.72 1.55
N GLY A 27 -2.64 -10.42 0.26
CA GLY A 27 -2.75 -9.05 -0.27
C GLY A 27 -3.49 -9.04 -1.60
N LEU A 28 -3.53 -7.88 -2.26
CA LEU A 28 -4.03 -7.82 -3.63
C LEU A 28 -3.00 -8.48 -4.54
N GLU A 29 -3.41 -9.54 -5.23
CA GLU A 29 -2.55 -10.34 -6.09
C GLU A 29 -2.94 -10.24 -7.56
N PHE A 30 -1.93 -10.22 -8.43
CA PHE A 30 -2.14 -10.31 -9.87
C PHE A 30 -0.92 -10.92 -10.55
N GLY A 31 -1.15 -11.55 -11.71
CA GLY A 31 -0.09 -12.04 -12.56
C GLY A 31 0.58 -10.91 -13.36
N TYR A 32 1.90 -10.91 -13.39
CA TYR A 32 2.72 -10.02 -14.22
C TYR A 32 3.92 -10.80 -14.74
N ARG A 33 3.96 -11.05 -16.06
CA ARG A 33 5.09 -11.67 -16.79
C ARG A 33 5.69 -12.92 -16.12
N GLY A 34 4.83 -13.91 -15.81
CA GLY A 34 5.26 -15.17 -15.20
C GLY A 34 5.45 -15.13 -13.69
N HIS A 35 5.25 -13.96 -13.06
CA HIS A 35 5.30 -13.79 -11.62
C HIS A 35 3.93 -13.46 -11.04
N THR A 36 3.72 -13.81 -9.78
CA THR A 36 2.61 -13.29 -8.97
C THR A 36 3.11 -12.10 -8.17
N VAL A 37 2.56 -10.93 -8.42
CA VAL A 37 2.85 -9.71 -7.67
C VAL A 37 1.77 -9.54 -6.61
N ARG A 38 2.19 -9.36 -5.36
CA ARG A 38 1.31 -9.10 -4.22
C ARG A 38 1.59 -7.70 -3.66
N VAL A 39 0.55 -6.90 -3.47
CA VAL A 39 0.63 -5.55 -2.89
C VAL A 39 -0.34 -5.38 -1.71
N PRO A 40 -0.08 -4.44 -0.77
CA PRO A 40 -1.02 -4.15 0.30
C PRO A 40 -2.37 -3.65 -0.26
N PRO A 41 -3.51 -4.10 0.26
CA PRO A 41 -4.80 -3.57 -0.19
C PRO A 41 -5.13 -2.20 0.46
N PHE A 42 -6.24 -1.58 0.05
CA PHE A 42 -6.74 -0.26 0.50
C PHE A 42 -5.76 0.91 0.34
N ALA A 43 -5.70 1.80 1.34
CA ALA A 43 -4.99 3.08 1.34
C ALA A 43 -3.48 2.89 1.38
N SER A 44 -2.94 2.41 0.27
CA SER A 44 -1.51 2.27 0.02
C SER A 44 -1.23 2.59 -1.45
N ALA A 45 0.05 2.88 -1.76
CA ALA A 45 0.50 2.99 -3.15
C ALA A 45 0.50 1.63 -3.88
N GLY A 46 0.12 0.55 -3.21
CA GLY A 46 0.00 -0.79 -3.78
C GLY A 46 -0.98 -0.85 -4.95
N LEU A 47 -2.17 -0.25 -4.80
CA LEU A 47 -3.17 -0.24 -5.86
C LEU A 47 -2.67 0.49 -7.12
N THR A 48 -2.03 1.65 -6.96
CA THR A 48 -1.42 2.38 -8.08
C THR A 48 -0.37 1.54 -8.78
N SER A 49 0.50 0.87 -8.03
CA SER A 49 1.52 -0.02 -8.59
C SER A 49 0.91 -1.19 -9.36
N ALA A 50 -0.15 -1.80 -8.81
CA ALA A 50 -0.87 -2.89 -9.48
C ALA A 50 -1.52 -2.43 -10.79
N MET A 51 -2.19 -1.28 -10.79
CA MET A 51 -2.79 -0.71 -12.00
C MET A 51 -1.73 -0.39 -13.07
N THR A 52 -0.63 0.24 -12.69
CA THR A 52 0.47 0.56 -13.61
C THR A 52 1.07 -0.71 -14.21
N LEU A 53 1.41 -1.70 -13.40
CA LEU A 53 1.96 -2.96 -13.90
C LEU A 53 0.96 -3.71 -14.79
N LYS A 54 -0.33 -3.67 -14.45
CA LYS A 54 -1.37 -4.26 -15.31
C LYS A 54 -1.45 -3.58 -16.68
N LEU A 55 -1.34 -2.25 -16.73
CA LEU A 55 -1.26 -1.49 -17.98
C LEU A 55 -0.02 -1.88 -18.79
N LEU A 56 1.15 -1.88 -18.15
CA LEU A 56 2.43 -2.25 -18.79
C LEU A 56 2.48 -3.69 -19.29
N ASN A 57 1.62 -4.57 -18.76
CA ASN A 57 1.53 -5.95 -19.21
C ASN A 57 1.02 -6.09 -20.67
N GLY A 58 0.40 -5.04 -21.21
CA GLY A 58 0.00 -4.95 -22.62
C GLY A 58 1.12 -4.51 -23.57
N PHE A 59 2.32 -4.19 -23.05
CA PHE A 59 3.43 -3.68 -23.84
C PHE A 59 4.64 -4.62 -23.74
N ASP A 60 5.35 -4.77 -24.85
CA ASP A 60 6.68 -5.38 -24.85
C ASP A 60 7.72 -4.36 -24.42
N ILE A 61 7.77 -4.12 -23.11
CA ILE A 61 8.74 -3.18 -22.52
C ILE A 61 10.20 -3.58 -22.85
N ALA A 62 10.49 -4.87 -23.05
CA ALA A 62 11.86 -5.32 -23.33
C ALA A 62 12.38 -4.83 -24.69
N SER A 63 11.50 -4.66 -25.69
CA SER A 63 11.88 -4.13 -27.01
C SER A 63 11.88 -2.61 -27.09
N MET A 64 11.47 -1.89 -26.04
CA MET A 64 11.38 -0.43 -26.06
C MET A 64 12.74 0.29 -25.94
N GLY A 65 13.82 -0.45 -25.65
CA GLY A 65 15.15 0.13 -25.44
C GLY A 65 15.24 0.85 -24.08
N HIS A 66 16.27 0.52 -23.31
CA HIS A 66 16.56 1.11 -22.01
C HIS A 66 17.98 1.64 -22.00
#